data_AF-A0A662KN59-F1
#
_entry.id   AF-A0A662KN59-F1
#
_cell.length_a   1.000
_cell.length_b   1.000
_cell.length_c   1.000
_cell.angle_alpha   90.00
_cell.angle_beta   90.00
_cell.angle_gamma   90.00
#
_symmetry.space_group_name_H-M   'P 1'
#
loop_
_entity.id
_entity.type
_entity.pdbx_description
1 polymer ?
#
loop_
_entity_poly.entity_id
_entity_poly.type
_entity_poly.pdbx_seq_one_letter_code
_entity_poly.pdbx_strand_id
1 'polypeptide(L)'
;MKTVGSGKEEILWSRVLGRENLTIDNITYSCIVVKISGIVEEIYYYEEESFAVVKKVIYKDVKNEEIIYASPQHSFIQYPIFVGKKWNVTVDYKNNSIILSIECIGVKKVATKAGSFNCYVIKADYVFNETNSNPYLYQIIYLSERVGNIVKTEMYQNDTLVGYTELTEFHYSGYIESRNHIILVAATIGAFILILIVFVIYIFKK
;
A
#
# COMPACT_ATOMS: atom_id res chain seq x y z
N MET A 1 20.66 -16.80 -27.64
CA MET A 1 20.47 -17.83 -26.59
C MET A 1 21.00 -17.26 -25.27
N LYS A 2 20.11 -16.83 -24.37
CA LYS A 2 20.44 -16.40 -23.00
C LYS A 2 19.58 -17.24 -22.07
N THR A 3 20.21 -18.11 -21.30
CA THR A 3 19.58 -18.94 -20.27
C THR A 3 19.98 -18.43 -18.89
N VAL A 4 19.00 -18.50 -17.98
CA VAL A 4 19.11 -18.67 -16.52
C VAL A 4 19.31 -17.40 -15.67
N GLY A 5 18.27 -17.10 -14.88
CA GLY A 5 18.29 -17.29 -13.43
C GLY A 5 18.83 -16.16 -12.56
N SER A 6 17.92 -15.41 -11.95
CA SER A 6 17.98 -14.88 -10.57
C SER A 6 16.74 -14.02 -10.40
N GLY A 7 15.73 -14.54 -9.70
CA GLY A 7 14.63 -13.72 -9.19
C GLY A 7 15.23 -12.76 -8.19
N LYS A 8 15.52 -11.53 -8.63
CA LYS A 8 15.95 -10.46 -7.74
C LYS A 8 14.72 -10.00 -6.98
N GLU A 9 14.72 -10.21 -5.67
CA GLU A 9 13.79 -9.54 -4.76
C GLU A 9 13.90 -8.04 -5.00
N GLU A 10 12.78 -7.41 -5.37
CA GLU A 10 12.76 -5.97 -5.60
C GLU A 10 12.53 -5.25 -4.27
N ILE A 11 13.53 -4.46 -3.86
CA ILE A 11 13.50 -3.70 -2.61
C ILE A 11 12.96 -2.31 -2.92
N LEU A 12 11.74 -2.07 -2.47
CA LEU A 12 11.09 -0.77 -2.51
C LEU A 12 11.16 -0.15 -1.10
N TRP A 13 11.46 1.14 -1.00
CA TRP A 13 11.46 1.84 0.29
C TRP A 13 10.38 2.91 0.32
N SER A 14 9.82 3.12 1.51
CA SER A 14 8.82 4.15 1.75
C SER A 14 9.25 5.09 2.88
N ARG A 15 8.89 6.36 2.72
CA ARG A 15 9.10 7.42 3.70
C ARG A 15 7.82 8.25 3.84
N VAL A 16 7.36 8.42 5.07
CA VAL A 16 6.29 9.39 5.38
C VAL A 16 6.94 10.77 5.44
N LEU A 17 6.55 11.67 4.54
CA LEU A 17 7.11 13.02 4.45
C LEU A 17 6.46 13.96 5.47
N GLY A 18 5.19 13.75 5.79
CA GLY A 18 4.46 14.55 6.76
C GLY A 18 2.97 14.62 6.46
N ARG A 19 2.36 15.73 6.87
CA ARG A 19 0.95 16.04 6.66
C ARG A 19 0.81 17.35 5.89
N GLU A 20 -0.07 17.38 4.91
CA GLU A 20 -0.38 18.55 4.08
C GLU A 20 -1.88 18.66 3.83
N ASN A 21 -2.42 19.89 3.82
CA ASN A 21 -3.79 20.13 3.37
C ASN A 21 -3.79 20.34 1.85
N LEU A 22 -4.63 19.58 1.15
CA LEU A 22 -4.78 19.66 -0.31
C LEU A 22 -6.20 20.09 -0.66
N THR A 23 -6.34 21.19 -1.40
CA THR A 23 -7.65 21.67 -1.88
C THR A 23 -7.84 21.29 -3.35
N ILE A 24 -8.87 20.52 -3.66
CA ILE A 24 -9.28 20.11 -5.01
C ILE A 24 -10.77 20.42 -5.16
N ASP A 25 -11.15 21.13 -6.23
CA ASP A 25 -12.54 21.47 -6.54
C ASP A 25 -13.33 22.02 -5.34
N ASN A 26 -12.70 22.93 -4.58
CA ASN A 26 -13.21 23.57 -3.35
C ASN A 26 -13.38 22.65 -2.12
N ILE A 27 -12.98 21.38 -2.19
CA ILE A 27 -12.93 20.48 -1.03
C ILE A 27 -11.48 20.44 -0.53
N THR A 28 -11.29 20.64 0.77
CA THR A 28 -9.96 20.54 1.40
C THR A 28 -9.84 19.22 2.14
N TYR A 29 -8.84 18.44 1.76
CA TYR A 29 -8.48 17.17 2.36
C TYR A 29 -7.27 17.37 3.27
N SER A 30 -7.34 16.91 4.52
CA SER A 30 -6.13 16.73 5.33
C SER A 30 -5.45 15.46 4.86
N CYS A 31 -4.20 15.53 4.41
CA CYS A 31 -3.51 14.41 3.77
C CYS A 31 -2.21 14.02 4.48
N ILE A 32 -1.94 12.73 4.54
CA ILE A 32 -0.62 12.17 4.82
C ILE A 32 0.12 12.01 3.49
N VAL A 33 1.33 12.56 3.44
CA VAL A 33 2.18 12.52 2.26
C VAL A 33 3.21 11.42 2.40
N VAL A 34 3.22 10.47 1.47
CA VAL A 34 4.13 9.31 1.48
C VAL A 34 4.92 9.26 0.18
N LYS A 35 6.24 9.19 0.31
CA LYS A 35 7.16 8.93 -0.79
C LYS A 35 7.45 7.43 -0.86
N ILE A 36 7.29 6.85 -2.04
CA ILE A 36 7.70 5.49 -2.37
C ILE A 36 8.79 5.58 -3.44
N SER A 37 9.82 4.78 -3.30
CA SER A 37 10.94 4.79 -4.24
C SER A 37 11.42 3.39 -4.56
N GLY A 38 11.60 3.17 -5.85
CA GLY A 38 11.85 1.88 -6.48
C GLY A 38 12.40 2.05 -7.89
N ILE A 39 11.74 1.39 -8.86
CA ILE A 39 11.99 1.63 -10.30
C ILE A 39 11.70 3.10 -10.66
N VAL A 40 10.64 3.65 -10.08
CA VAL A 40 10.24 5.05 -10.21
C VAL A 40 10.02 5.65 -8.83
N GLU A 41 10.17 6.97 -8.73
CA GLU A 41 9.87 7.71 -7.51
C GLU A 41 8.43 8.24 -7.59
N GLU A 42 7.66 8.01 -6.53
CA GLU A 42 6.26 8.40 -6.46
C GLU A 42 5.94 9.06 -5.11
N ILE A 43 5.08 10.07 -5.15
CA ILE A 43 4.52 10.71 -3.96
C ILE A 43 3.01 10.55 -3.96
N TYR A 44 2.47 10.07 -2.84
CA TYR A 44 1.06 9.83 -2.62
C TYR A 44 0.50 10.74 -1.54
N TYR A 45 -0.70 11.26 -1.79
CA TYR A 45 -1.49 12.05 -0.85
C TYR A 45 -2.71 11.24 -0.43
N TYR A 46 -2.69 10.74 0.80
CA TYR A 46 -3.78 9.96 1.39
C TYR A 46 -4.60 10.84 2.33
N GLU A 47 -5.91 10.91 2.14
CA GLU A 47 -6.81 11.58 3.08
C GLU A 47 -6.73 10.93 4.47
N GLU A 48 -6.67 11.73 5.53
CA GLU A 48 -6.32 11.27 6.88
C GLU A 48 -7.35 10.37 7.54
N GLU A 49 -8.65 10.55 7.28
CA GLU A 49 -9.68 9.76 7.96
C GLU A 49 -9.93 8.43 7.24
N SER A 50 -10.05 8.48 5.92
CA SER A 50 -10.37 7.34 5.08
C SER A 50 -9.15 6.66 4.48
N PHE A 51 -7.97 7.28 4.47
CA PHE A 51 -6.77 6.78 3.76
C PHE A 51 -6.99 6.61 2.26
N ALA A 52 -7.99 7.29 1.71
CA ALA A 52 -8.25 7.29 0.30
C ALA A 52 -7.17 8.09 -0.44
N VAL A 53 -6.74 7.58 -1.60
CA VAL A 53 -5.78 8.31 -2.44
C VAL A 53 -6.52 9.48 -3.08
N VAL A 54 -6.07 10.70 -2.77
CA VAL A 54 -6.61 11.95 -3.30
C VAL A 54 -5.80 12.38 -4.53
N LYS A 55 -4.47 12.27 -4.43
CA LYS A 55 -3.53 12.66 -5.48
C LYS A 55 -2.30 11.76 -5.47
N LYS A 56 -1.70 11.56 -6.65
CA LYS A 56 -0.35 11.00 -6.78
C LYS A 56 0.49 11.76 -7.79
N VAL A 57 1.79 11.81 -7.54
CA VAL A 57 2.80 12.40 -8.43
C VAL A 57 3.81 11.31 -8.74
N ILE A 58 4.02 11.04 -10.02
CA ILE A 58 4.99 10.05 -10.52
C ILE A 58 6.13 10.82 -11.16
N TYR A 59 7.34 10.67 -10.60
CA TYR A 59 8.55 11.28 -11.15
C TYR A 59 9.14 10.36 -12.21
N LYS A 60 9.18 10.85 -13.45
CA LYS A 60 9.80 10.17 -14.61
C LYS A 60 10.92 11.06 -15.16
N ASP A 61 11.92 10.44 -15.78
CA ASP A 61 13.12 11.13 -16.29
C ASP A 61 12.85 12.36 -17.17
N VAL A 62 11.72 12.37 -17.89
CA VAL A 62 11.42 13.40 -18.90
C VAL A 62 10.34 14.39 -18.44
N LYS A 63 9.33 13.91 -17.69
CA LYS A 63 8.22 14.74 -17.22
C LYS A 63 7.47 14.05 -16.09
N ASN A 64 7.25 14.79 -15.01
CA ASN A 64 6.41 14.30 -13.91
C ASN A 64 4.96 14.18 -14.36
N GLU A 65 4.30 13.10 -13.94
CA GLU A 65 2.88 12.87 -14.17
C GLU A 65 2.14 13.08 -12.86
N GLU A 66 1.12 13.94 -12.88
CA GLU A 66 0.25 14.19 -11.74
C GLU A 66 -1.14 13.64 -12.05
N ILE A 67 -1.66 12.83 -11.13
CA ILE A 67 -3.00 12.25 -11.21
C ILE A 67 -3.78 12.68 -9.97
N ILE A 68 -4.85 13.43 -10.19
CA ILE A 68 -5.81 13.84 -9.17
C ILE A 68 -7.06 12.99 -9.36
N TYR A 69 -7.51 12.35 -8.29
CA TYR A 69 -8.70 11.50 -8.33
C TYR A 69 -9.93 12.35 -8.03
N ALA A 70 -10.89 12.41 -8.97
CA ALA A 70 -12.13 13.17 -8.82
C ALA A 70 -13.01 12.71 -7.65
N SER A 71 -12.81 11.47 -7.19
CA SER A 71 -13.33 10.97 -5.92
C SER A 71 -12.21 10.20 -5.22
N PRO A 72 -11.96 10.41 -3.92
CA PRO A 72 -10.94 9.68 -3.18
C PRO A 72 -11.14 8.16 -3.34
N GLN A 73 -10.10 7.45 -3.77
CA GLN A 73 -10.23 6.00 -3.99
C GLN A 73 -10.43 5.26 -2.67
N HIS A 74 -11.38 4.32 -2.62
CA HIS A 74 -11.73 3.58 -1.40
C HIS A 74 -10.50 3.08 -0.63
N SER A 75 -10.55 3.23 0.69
CA SER A 75 -9.58 2.61 1.58
C SER A 75 -9.59 1.10 1.43
N PHE A 76 -8.40 0.52 1.33
CA PHE A 76 -8.26 -0.92 1.34
C PHE A 76 -8.30 -1.51 2.74
N ILE A 77 -8.07 -0.69 3.77
CA ILE A 77 -8.17 -1.09 5.17
C ILE A 77 -9.50 -0.59 5.73
N GLN A 78 -10.32 -1.52 6.20
CA GLN A 78 -11.54 -1.17 6.91
C GLN A 78 -11.29 -1.18 8.41
N TYR A 79 -11.41 -0.02 9.04
CA TYR A 79 -11.37 0.13 10.48
C TYR A 79 -12.74 -0.08 11.15
N PRO A 80 -12.78 -0.35 12.48
CA PRO A 80 -11.64 -0.73 13.34
C PRO A 80 -11.08 -2.10 12.93
N ILE A 81 -9.77 -2.32 13.09
CA ILE A 81 -9.11 -3.60 12.75
C ILE A 81 -9.01 -4.44 14.02
N PHE A 82 -9.31 -5.72 13.90
CA PHE A 82 -9.11 -6.70 14.97
C PHE A 82 -8.82 -8.06 14.33
N VAL A 83 -8.14 -8.93 15.08
CA VAL A 83 -7.77 -10.26 14.60
C VAL A 83 -9.05 -11.06 14.26
N GLY A 84 -9.06 -11.69 13.09
CA GLY A 84 -10.20 -12.41 12.53
C GLY A 84 -11.17 -11.55 11.71
N LYS A 85 -11.00 -10.22 11.65
CA LYS A 85 -11.81 -9.36 10.78
C LYS A 85 -11.54 -9.69 9.32
N LYS A 86 -12.61 -9.87 8.54
CA LYS A 86 -12.60 -10.14 7.10
C LYS A 86 -13.38 -9.08 6.34
N TRP A 87 -12.87 -8.67 5.18
CA TRP A 87 -13.57 -7.77 4.26
C TRP A 87 -13.07 -7.97 2.83
N ASN A 88 -13.87 -7.55 1.85
CA ASN A 88 -13.48 -7.61 0.46
C ASN A 88 -13.37 -6.20 -0.12
N VAL A 89 -12.42 -6.00 -1.02
CA VAL A 89 -12.23 -4.74 -1.76
C VAL A 89 -12.15 -5.06 -3.24
N THR A 90 -13.00 -4.41 -4.03
CA THR A 90 -12.93 -4.50 -5.49
C THR A 90 -12.00 -3.41 -6.01
N VAL A 91 -11.02 -3.81 -6.82
CA VAL A 91 -10.09 -2.93 -7.50
C VAL A 91 -10.37 -2.99 -8.98
N ASP A 92 -10.83 -1.88 -9.53
CA ASP A 92 -11.01 -1.75 -10.96
C ASP A 92 -9.67 -1.37 -11.60
N TYR A 93 -9.22 -2.20 -12.55
CA TYR A 93 -8.01 -1.98 -13.34
C TYR A 93 -8.32 -2.14 -14.83
N LYS A 94 -8.30 -1.00 -15.54
CA LYS A 94 -8.70 -0.92 -16.96
C LYS A 94 -10.11 -1.49 -17.17
N ASN A 95 -10.25 -2.57 -17.94
CA ASN A 95 -11.53 -3.22 -18.23
C ASN A 95 -11.81 -4.44 -17.34
N ASN A 96 -10.94 -4.72 -16.37
CA ASN A 96 -11.08 -5.84 -15.44
C ASN A 96 -11.27 -5.34 -14.01
N SER A 97 -11.94 -6.15 -13.19
CA SER A 97 -12.02 -5.95 -11.75
C SER A 97 -11.35 -7.13 -11.04
N ILE A 98 -10.60 -6.82 -9.99
CA ILE A 98 -9.93 -7.79 -9.12
C ILE A 98 -10.56 -7.67 -7.74
N ILE A 99 -10.96 -8.79 -7.15
CA ILE A 99 -11.47 -8.80 -5.78
C ILE A 99 -10.31 -9.18 -4.87
N LEU A 100 -10.03 -8.32 -3.89
CA LEU A 100 -9.12 -8.63 -2.80
C LEU A 100 -9.93 -9.19 -1.65
N SER A 101 -9.65 -10.42 -1.26
CA SER A 101 -10.18 -10.99 -0.01
C SER A 101 -9.18 -10.73 1.10
N ILE A 102 -9.58 -9.96 2.11
CA ILE A 102 -8.68 -9.42 3.10
C ILE A 102 -9.06 -9.94 4.49
N GLU A 103 -8.06 -10.38 5.26
CA GLU A 103 -8.21 -10.86 6.62
C GLU A 103 -7.09 -10.34 7.52
N CYS A 104 -7.43 -9.84 8.70
CA CYS A 104 -6.45 -9.60 9.77
C CYS A 104 -6.15 -10.93 10.48
N ILE A 105 -5.04 -11.57 10.13
CA ILE A 105 -4.68 -12.92 10.61
C ILE A 105 -3.95 -12.95 11.95
N GLY A 106 -3.53 -11.79 12.48
CA GLY A 106 -2.88 -11.75 13.80
C GLY A 106 -2.15 -10.45 14.09
N VAL A 107 -1.28 -10.50 15.11
CA VAL A 107 -0.39 -9.41 15.49
C VAL A 107 1.04 -9.96 15.56
N LYS A 108 2.00 -9.23 15.00
CA LYS A 108 3.42 -9.62 14.99
C LYS A 108 4.30 -8.40 15.28
N LYS A 109 5.36 -8.62 16.05
CA LYS A 109 6.42 -7.62 16.22
C LYS A 109 7.30 -7.61 14.98
N VAL A 110 7.42 -6.47 14.32
CA VAL A 110 8.22 -6.27 13.11
C VAL A 110 9.33 -5.28 13.41
N ALA A 111 10.54 -5.55 12.93
CA ALA A 111 11.67 -4.64 13.02
C ALA A 111 12.04 -4.18 11.60
N THR A 112 12.32 -2.89 11.47
CA THR A 112 12.72 -2.20 10.24
C THR A 112 13.81 -1.18 10.59
N LYS A 113 14.36 -0.48 9.59
CA LYS A 113 15.30 0.62 9.84
C LYS A 113 14.67 1.77 10.62
N ALA A 114 13.35 1.97 10.53
CA ALA A 114 12.63 2.97 11.30
C ALA A 114 12.41 2.61 12.78
N GLY A 115 12.71 1.36 13.18
CA GLY A 115 12.53 0.87 14.54
C GLY A 115 11.73 -0.43 14.60
N SER A 116 11.22 -0.75 15.80
CA SER A 116 10.42 -1.96 16.05
C SER A 116 9.02 -1.63 16.51
N PHE A 117 8.05 -2.34 15.92
CA PHE A 117 6.63 -2.03 16.01
C PHE A 117 5.82 -3.31 16.24
N ASN A 118 4.77 -3.21 17.05
CA ASN A 118 3.71 -4.21 17.07
C ASN A 118 2.76 -3.89 15.92
N CYS A 119 2.57 -4.84 15.01
CA CYS A 119 1.78 -4.66 13.80
C CYS A 119 0.65 -5.67 13.72
N TYR A 120 -0.53 -5.24 13.29
CA TYR A 120 -1.52 -6.16 12.71
C TYR A 120 -0.94 -6.77 11.45
N VAL A 121 -1.15 -8.07 11.28
CA VAL A 121 -0.77 -8.83 10.10
C VAL A 121 -2.03 -9.04 9.29
N ILE A 122 -2.08 -8.42 8.12
CA ILE A 122 -3.24 -8.43 7.24
C ILE A 122 -2.85 -9.18 5.97
N LYS A 123 -3.58 -10.26 5.66
CA LYS A 123 -3.41 -11.01 4.42
C LYS A 123 -4.44 -10.54 3.40
N ALA A 124 -4.00 -10.27 2.18
CA ALA A 124 -4.85 -9.92 1.05
C ALA A 124 -4.62 -10.91 -0.09
N ASP A 125 -5.60 -11.77 -0.36
CA ASP A 125 -5.61 -12.74 -1.46
C ASP A 125 -6.22 -12.10 -2.71
N TYR A 126 -5.56 -12.25 -3.86
CA TYR A 126 -6.03 -11.70 -5.13
C TYR A 126 -6.92 -12.72 -5.86
N VAL A 127 -8.20 -12.38 -6.00
CA VAL A 127 -9.19 -13.19 -6.72
C VAL A 127 -9.44 -12.56 -8.08
N PHE A 128 -8.92 -13.20 -9.12
CA PHE A 128 -9.13 -12.82 -10.52
C PHE A 128 -10.35 -13.56 -11.06
N ASN A 129 -11.23 -12.84 -11.78
CA ASN A 129 -12.44 -13.42 -12.36
C ASN A 129 -12.18 -14.37 -13.57
N GLU A 130 -10.94 -14.48 -14.05
CA GLU A 130 -10.60 -15.31 -15.21
C GLU A 130 -10.28 -16.76 -14.80
N THR A 131 -10.86 -17.71 -15.53
CA THR A 131 -11.05 -19.12 -15.15
C THR A 131 -9.83 -20.03 -15.27
N ASN A 132 -8.64 -19.56 -15.65
CA ASN A 132 -7.51 -20.46 -15.90
C ASN A 132 -6.18 -19.93 -15.34
N SER A 133 -5.55 -20.76 -14.49
CA SER A 133 -4.11 -20.78 -14.21
C SER A 133 -3.44 -19.48 -13.74
N ASN A 134 -4.18 -18.59 -13.05
CA ASN A 134 -3.52 -17.50 -12.35
C ASN A 134 -2.73 -18.05 -11.16
N PRO A 135 -1.43 -17.72 -11.02
CA PRO A 135 -0.64 -18.15 -9.88
C PRO A 135 -1.26 -17.59 -8.60
N TYR A 136 -1.17 -18.39 -7.54
CA TYR A 136 -1.67 -18.01 -6.23
C TYR A 136 -0.89 -16.79 -5.75
N LEU A 137 -1.55 -15.63 -5.76
CA LEU A 137 -0.94 -14.33 -5.49
C LEU A 137 -1.59 -13.75 -4.24
N TYR A 138 -0.78 -13.43 -3.24
CA TYR A 138 -1.25 -12.78 -2.03
C TYR A 138 -0.21 -11.81 -1.47
N GLN A 139 -0.69 -10.87 -0.66
CA GLN A 139 0.16 -9.91 0.03
C GLN A 139 -0.02 -10.04 1.54
N ILE A 140 1.06 -9.88 2.29
CA ILE A 140 1.04 -9.67 3.74
C ILE A 140 1.38 -8.22 4.03
N ILE A 141 0.51 -7.56 4.79
CA ILE A 141 0.60 -6.15 5.13
C ILE A 141 0.76 -6.04 6.64
N TYR A 142 1.83 -5.37 7.07
CA TYR A 142 2.13 -5.16 8.48
C TYR A 142 1.82 -3.72 8.85
N LEU A 143 0.74 -3.54 9.60
CA LEU A 143 0.22 -2.22 9.96
C LEU A 143 0.42 -1.93 11.44
N SER A 144 1.06 -0.82 11.79
CA SER A 144 1.20 -0.41 13.20
C SER A 144 0.38 0.84 13.50
N GLU A 145 -0.44 0.80 14.54
CA GLU A 145 -1.16 1.98 15.06
C GLU A 145 -0.21 3.07 15.55
N ARG A 146 0.98 2.70 16.07
CA ARG A 146 1.96 3.65 16.61
C ARG A 146 2.56 4.53 15.53
N VAL A 147 2.96 3.92 14.41
CA VAL A 147 3.32 4.70 13.22
C VAL A 147 2.06 5.31 12.66
N GLY A 148 0.97 4.57 12.73
CA GLY A 148 -0.19 4.89 11.98
C GLY A 148 0.00 4.61 10.50
N ASN A 149 0.78 3.60 10.16
CA ASN A 149 1.06 3.34 8.77
C ASN A 149 1.51 1.91 8.61
N ILE A 150 1.55 1.47 7.37
CA ILE A 150 2.17 0.20 7.03
C ILE A 150 3.67 0.33 7.28
N VAL A 151 4.16 -0.59 8.09
CA VAL A 151 5.56 -0.74 8.48
C VAL A 151 6.30 -1.60 7.47
N LYS A 152 5.62 -2.60 6.90
CA LYS A 152 6.19 -3.54 5.95
C LYS A 152 5.09 -4.12 5.07
N THR A 153 5.40 -4.45 3.82
CA THR A 153 4.57 -5.37 3.03
C THR A 153 5.43 -6.45 2.41
N GLU A 154 4.84 -7.60 2.15
CA GLU A 154 5.46 -8.73 1.48
C GLU A 154 4.51 -9.26 0.42
N MET A 155 4.99 -9.47 -0.79
CA MET A 155 4.21 -10.02 -1.91
C MET A 155 4.68 -11.44 -2.18
N TYR A 156 3.74 -12.37 -2.27
CA TYR A 156 4.01 -13.79 -2.50
C TYR A 156 3.32 -14.27 -3.77
N GLN A 157 4.04 -15.07 -4.54
CA GLN A 157 3.53 -15.79 -5.71
C GLN A 157 3.84 -17.27 -5.53
N ASN A 158 2.82 -18.13 -5.52
CA ASN A 158 2.95 -19.56 -5.25
C ASN A 158 3.82 -19.81 -3.99
N ASP A 159 3.49 -19.11 -2.91
CA ASP A 159 4.18 -19.13 -1.61
C ASP A 159 5.67 -18.71 -1.64
N THR A 160 6.15 -18.18 -2.76
CA THR A 160 7.49 -17.62 -2.88
C THR A 160 7.44 -16.10 -2.75
N LEU A 161 8.27 -15.53 -1.88
CA LEU A 161 8.40 -14.07 -1.75
C LEU A 161 8.97 -13.50 -3.06
N VAL A 162 8.25 -12.58 -3.69
CA VAL A 162 8.66 -11.94 -4.95
C VAL A 162 9.05 -10.47 -4.78
N GLY A 163 8.65 -9.84 -3.67
CA GLY A 163 9.01 -8.46 -3.37
C GLY A 163 8.53 -8.03 -2.00
N TYR A 164 9.13 -6.98 -1.46
CA TYR A 164 8.73 -6.43 -0.18
C TYR A 164 9.03 -4.92 -0.09
N THR A 165 8.31 -4.25 0.82
CA THR A 165 8.65 -2.90 1.28
C THR A 165 8.94 -2.91 2.75
N GLU A 166 9.83 -2.01 3.17
CA GLU A 166 10.01 -1.66 4.58
C GLU A 166 9.96 -0.15 4.79
N LEU A 167 9.39 0.24 5.93
CA LEU A 167 9.46 1.61 6.43
C LEU A 167 10.89 1.89 6.89
N THR A 168 11.53 2.87 6.27
CA THR A 168 12.91 3.23 6.64
C THR A 168 12.98 4.40 7.60
N GLU A 169 12.00 5.31 7.53
CA GLU A 169 11.96 6.53 8.34
C GLU A 169 10.52 7.09 8.37
N PHE A 170 10.13 7.69 9.49
CA PHE A 170 8.90 8.48 9.60
C PHE A 170 9.11 9.65 10.55
N HIS A 171 8.56 10.82 10.21
CA HIS A 171 8.52 11.99 11.09
C HIS A 171 7.11 12.56 11.10
N TYR A 172 6.56 12.75 12.29
CA TYR A 172 5.34 13.51 12.46
C TYR A 172 5.69 14.85 13.08
N SER A 173 5.52 15.94 12.34
CA SER A 173 5.54 17.28 12.91
C SER A 173 4.28 17.46 13.77
N GLY A 174 4.43 17.50 15.09
CA GLY A 174 3.32 17.69 16.02
C GLY A 174 3.18 16.54 17.00
N TYR A 175 3.48 16.83 18.26
CA TYR A 175 3.23 15.97 19.41
C TYR A 175 1.71 15.76 19.54
N ILE A 176 1.20 14.58 19.20
CA ILE A 176 -0.15 14.18 19.63
C ILE A 176 0.03 13.41 20.93
N GLU A 177 -0.03 14.18 22.01
CA GLU A 177 -0.18 13.70 23.36
C GLU A 177 -1.35 12.71 23.42
N SER A 178 -1.14 11.61 24.15
CA SER A 178 -2.08 10.51 24.35
C SER A 178 -3.54 10.98 24.51
N ARG A 179 -4.38 10.73 23.49
CA ARG A 179 -5.83 10.66 23.68
C ARG A 179 -6.34 9.31 23.19
N ASN A 180 -7.01 8.64 24.12
CA ASN A 180 -7.72 7.36 24.03
C ASN A 180 -8.87 7.33 23.01
N HIS A 181 -8.66 7.75 21.76
CA HIS A 181 -9.63 7.56 20.69
C HIS A 181 -8.91 7.13 19.42
N ILE A 182 -9.02 5.84 19.10
CA ILE A 182 -9.05 5.27 17.74
C ILE A 182 -8.13 6.00 16.77
N ILE A 183 -6.81 5.84 16.94
CA ILE A 183 -5.82 6.39 16.00
C ILE A 183 -5.77 5.44 14.80
N LEU A 184 -6.71 5.72 13.90
CA LEU A 184 -6.99 5.12 12.62
C LEU A 184 -5.91 5.58 11.66
N VAL A 185 -4.81 4.85 11.51
CA VAL A 185 -3.81 5.29 10.53
C VAL A 185 -3.15 4.08 9.82
N ALA A 186 -3.43 3.94 8.51
CA ALA A 186 -2.94 2.90 7.59
C ALA A 186 -2.77 3.47 6.19
N ALA A 187 -1.62 4.08 5.90
CA ALA A 187 -1.27 4.41 4.52
C ALA A 187 -0.55 3.24 3.82
N THR A 188 -0.52 3.26 2.48
CA THR A 188 0.23 2.39 1.54
C THR A 188 -0.43 1.14 0.94
N ILE A 189 -1.73 1.14 0.66
CA ILE A 189 -2.31 0.02 -0.11
C ILE A 189 -2.63 0.39 -1.56
N GLY A 190 -3.26 1.55 -1.82
CA GLY A 190 -3.75 1.84 -3.18
C GLY A 190 -2.67 2.02 -4.25
N ALA A 191 -1.51 2.56 -3.87
CA ALA A 191 -0.35 2.68 -4.73
C ALA A 191 0.26 1.32 -5.10
N PHE A 192 0.41 0.49 -4.06
CA PHE A 192 1.26 -0.67 -4.09
C PHE A 192 0.59 -1.84 -4.79
N ILE A 193 -0.71 -2.00 -4.56
CA ILE A 193 -1.56 -2.97 -5.26
C ILE A 193 -1.58 -2.66 -6.76
N LEU A 194 -1.68 -1.39 -7.16
CA LEU A 194 -1.77 -1.02 -8.57
C LEU A 194 -0.42 -1.16 -9.31
N ILE A 195 0.71 -0.84 -8.67
CA ILE A 195 2.05 -1.03 -9.24
C ILE A 195 2.37 -2.53 -9.38
N LEU A 196 2.07 -3.35 -8.37
CA LEU A 196 2.29 -4.79 -8.43
C LEU A 196 1.32 -5.49 -9.40
N ILE A 197 0.06 -5.08 -9.49
CA ILE A 197 -0.88 -5.57 -10.51
C ILE A 197 -0.38 -5.21 -11.92
N VAL A 198 0.09 -3.98 -12.16
CA VAL A 198 0.67 -3.58 -13.45
C VAL A 198 1.88 -4.44 -13.79
N PHE A 199 2.76 -4.71 -12.83
CA PHE A 199 3.95 -5.55 -13.03
C PHE A 199 3.60 -7.01 -13.30
N VAL A 200 2.68 -7.58 -12.52
CA VAL A 200 2.18 -8.95 -12.68
C VAL A 200 1.47 -9.12 -14.03
N ILE A 201 0.61 -8.19 -14.44
CA ILE A 201 -0.01 -8.19 -15.78
C ILE A 201 1.03 -8.00 -16.90
N TYR A 202 2.08 -7.21 -16.67
CA TYR A 202 3.16 -7.04 -17.64
C TYR A 202 3.99 -8.31 -17.80
N ILE A 203 4.21 -9.07 -16.73
CA ILE A 203 4.85 -10.40 -16.78
C ILE A 203 3.98 -11.42 -17.51
N PHE A 204 2.66 -11.42 -17.34
CA PHE A 204 1.76 -12.37 -18.03
C PHE A 204 1.55 -12.09 -19.52
N LYS A 205 1.83 -10.87 -19.98
CA LYS A 205 1.69 -10.50 -21.41
C LYS A 205 2.96 -10.74 -22.24
N LYS A 206 4.00 -11.35 -21.68
CA LYS A 206 5.26 -11.66 -22.35
C LYS A 206 5.54 -13.15 -22.32
#